data_AF-A0AA88YKV9-F1
#
_entry.id   AF-A0AA88YKV9-F1
#
_cell.length_a   1.000
_cell.length_b   1.000
_cell.length_c   1.000
_cell.angle_alpha   90.00
_cell.angle_beta   90.00
_cell.angle_gamma   90.00
#
_symmetry.space_group_name_H-M   'P 1'
#
loop_
_entity.id
_entity.type
_entity.pdbx_description
1 polymer ?
#
loop_
_entity_poly.entity_id
_entity_poly.type
_entity_poly.pdbx_seq_one_letter_code
_entity_poly.pdbx_strand_id
1 'polypeptide(L)'
;MYGRPCGQCGIFQLWKPCPAQFSECFKCGHMGHFSRMCFTRISRRNVTISAIQRDSTTATSISVKTEKVLQKAKKSKKKATRDRERKFEFDSRRKLMSVLPFSKINNESLCIETVLKEEQAKLEEEIDELQQILEIERKCYSDKEQKVKDLTKLIAGKDDRIQYLLKENAELRTELEQCRCVPEIATVSNRRHNAYGQSQRQKS
;
A
#
# COMPACT_ATOMS: atom_id res chain seq x y z
N MET A 1 26.92 -2.00 -59.72
CA MET A 1 27.36 -0.60 -59.94
C MET A 1 27.46 0.09 -58.59
N TYR A 2 28.67 0.24 -58.04
CA TYR A 2 28.88 0.98 -56.79
C TYR A 2 29.49 2.34 -57.15
N GLY A 3 28.67 3.39 -57.23
CA GLY A 3 29.19 4.76 -57.30
C GLY A 3 29.98 5.09 -56.04
N ARG A 4 30.78 6.17 -56.00
CA ARG A 4 31.44 6.64 -54.78
C ARG A 4 30.45 7.50 -53.97
N PRO A 5 30.36 7.39 -52.64
CA PRO A 5 29.48 8.27 -51.87
C PRO A 5 30.03 9.70 -51.89
N CYS A 6 29.15 10.69 -51.87
CA CYS A 6 29.55 12.08 -51.83
C CYS A 6 30.36 12.38 -50.56
N GLY A 7 31.56 12.95 -50.69
CA GLY A 7 32.43 13.25 -49.54
C GLY A 7 31.89 14.32 -48.59
N GLN A 8 30.88 15.07 -49.00
CA GLN A 8 30.27 16.17 -48.23
C GLN A 8 29.07 15.71 -47.38
N CYS A 9 28.21 14.83 -47.92
CA CYS A 9 27.01 14.35 -47.23
C CYS A 9 27.05 12.85 -46.88
N GLY A 10 27.94 12.06 -47.49
CA GLY A 10 28.03 10.61 -47.32
C GLY A 10 26.98 9.78 -48.08
N ILE A 11 26.11 10.43 -48.85
CA ILE A 11 25.02 9.79 -49.60
C ILE A 11 25.48 9.51 -51.04
N PHE A 12 25.06 8.39 -51.62
CA PHE A 12 25.26 8.11 -53.04
C PHE A 12 24.23 8.88 -53.85
N GLN A 13 24.69 9.84 -54.65
CA GLN A 13 23.86 10.61 -55.57
C GLN A 13 24.54 10.59 -56.93
N LEU A 14 23.83 10.21 -57.99
CA LEU A 14 24.41 10.15 -59.32
C LEU A 14 24.23 11.45 -60.13
N TRP A 15 23.16 12.25 -59.90
CA TRP A 15 22.82 13.39 -60.78
C TRP A 15 22.10 14.57 -60.08
N LYS A 16 22.11 14.63 -58.74
CA LYS A 16 21.44 15.71 -57.96
C LYS A 16 22.46 16.57 -57.23
N PRO A 17 22.18 17.89 -57.03
CA PRO A 17 23.02 18.74 -56.21
C PRO A 17 23.06 18.21 -54.78
N CYS A 18 24.25 18.27 -54.16
CA CYS A 18 24.46 17.73 -52.84
C CYS A 18 23.60 18.49 -51.81
N PRO A 19 22.80 17.81 -50.97
CA PRO A 19 22.00 18.48 -49.95
C PRO A 19 22.86 19.21 -48.92
N ALA A 20 24.13 18.83 -48.78
CA ALA A 20 25.06 19.50 -47.88
C ALA A 20 25.59 20.84 -48.44
N GLN A 21 25.37 21.13 -49.73
CA GLN A 21 25.86 22.35 -50.38
C GLN A 21 25.30 23.62 -49.71
N PHE A 22 24.06 23.58 -49.26
CA PHE A 22 23.37 24.70 -48.61
C PHE A 22 23.30 24.57 -47.08
N SER A 23 23.88 23.53 -46.50
CA SER A 23 23.86 23.31 -45.05
C SER A 23 25.15 23.79 -44.41
N GLU A 24 25.03 24.52 -43.30
CA GLU A 24 26.14 24.91 -42.45
C GLU A 24 26.50 23.79 -41.46
N CYS A 25 27.79 23.52 -41.31
CA CYS A 25 28.26 22.56 -40.33
C CYS A 25 28.15 23.13 -38.91
N PHE A 26 27.28 22.55 -38.07
CA PHE A 26 27.12 22.95 -36.67
C PHE A 26 28.40 22.89 -35.80
N LYS A 27 29.50 22.30 -36.30
CA LYS A 27 30.77 22.20 -35.56
C LYS A 27 31.79 23.28 -35.93
N CYS A 28 31.86 23.67 -37.20
CA CYS A 28 32.87 24.62 -37.68
C CYS A 28 32.29 25.85 -38.37
N GLY A 29 30.97 25.91 -38.57
CA GLY A 29 30.29 27.04 -39.21
C GLY A 29 30.51 27.17 -40.71
N HIS A 30 31.21 26.22 -41.35
CA HIS A 30 31.41 26.25 -42.79
C HIS A 30 30.31 25.48 -43.53
N MET A 31 29.89 26.02 -44.66
CA MET A 31 28.91 25.39 -45.56
C MET A 31 29.52 24.20 -46.34
N GLY A 32 28.67 23.40 -46.97
CA GLY A 32 29.12 22.35 -47.89
C GLY A 32 29.39 21.00 -47.25
N HIS A 33 29.08 20.78 -45.97
CA HIS A 33 29.17 19.47 -45.33
C HIS A 33 28.33 19.40 -44.04
N PHE A 34 27.96 18.18 -43.63
CA PHE A 34 27.33 17.97 -42.33
C PHE A 34 28.38 17.76 -41.21
N SER A 35 27.98 18.02 -39.96
CA SER A 35 28.80 17.81 -38.75
C SER A 35 29.42 16.42 -38.61
N ARG A 36 28.85 15.40 -39.27
CA ARG A 36 29.37 14.02 -39.29
C ARG A 36 30.56 13.85 -40.25
N MET A 37 30.63 14.66 -41.30
CA MET A 37 31.69 14.67 -42.33
C MET A 37 32.69 15.83 -42.12
N CYS A 38 32.64 16.49 -40.96
CA CYS A 38 33.52 17.60 -40.63
C CYS A 38 34.97 17.14 -40.43
N PHE A 39 35.86 17.54 -41.35
CA PHE A 39 37.27 17.17 -41.34
C PHE A 39 38.09 17.85 -40.24
N THR A 40 37.56 18.92 -39.62
CA THR A 40 38.22 19.65 -38.53
C THR A 40 38.48 18.79 -37.28
N ARG A 41 37.86 17.61 -37.17
CA ARG A 41 38.08 16.66 -36.06
C ARG A 41 39.22 15.66 -36.26
N ILE A 42 39.87 15.60 -37.43
CA ILE A 42 40.92 14.58 -37.66
C ILE A 42 42.23 14.92 -36.91
N SER A 43 42.42 16.16 -36.45
CA SER A 43 43.52 16.51 -35.52
C SER A 43 43.18 16.21 -34.06
N ARG A 44 42.96 14.93 -33.73
CA ARG A 44 42.96 14.42 -32.34
C ARG A 44 43.80 13.16 -32.16
N ARG A 45 44.74 12.92 -33.05
CA ARG A 45 45.84 11.99 -32.77
C ARG A 45 47.12 12.81 -32.76
N ASN A 46 47.79 12.78 -31.61
CA ASN A 46 49.10 13.38 -31.33
C ASN A 46 49.05 14.81 -30.79
N VAL A 47 48.36 15.01 -29.66
CA VAL A 47 48.95 15.83 -28.60
C VAL A 47 49.45 14.85 -27.55
N THR A 48 50.72 14.47 -27.69
CA THR A 48 51.49 13.88 -26.60
C THR A 48 51.36 14.84 -25.41
N ILE A 49 50.80 14.34 -24.31
CA ILE A 49 50.76 15.03 -23.03
C ILE A 49 52.20 15.09 -22.52
N SER A 50 52.97 16.02 -23.07
CA SER A 50 54.29 16.38 -22.59
C SER A 50 54.10 17.49 -21.58
N ALA A 51 54.55 17.23 -20.35
CA ALA A 51 54.86 18.22 -19.32
C ALA A 51 53.70 19.10 -18.81
N ILE A 52 52.97 18.60 -17.81
CA ILE A 52 52.62 19.46 -16.66
C ILE A 52 53.65 19.13 -15.59
N GLN A 53 54.65 20.01 -15.48
CA GLN A 53 55.64 20.03 -14.40
C GLN A 53 54.91 19.98 -13.06
N ARG A 54 55.28 19.02 -12.21
CA ARG A 54 55.02 19.09 -10.77
C ARG A 54 56.36 19.16 -10.07
N ASP A 55 56.84 20.39 -9.93
CA ASP A 55 57.90 20.68 -8.99
C ASP A 55 57.31 20.78 -7.57
N SER A 56 57.92 20.01 -6.67
CA SER A 56 58.27 20.34 -5.28
C SER A 56 57.38 21.38 -4.56
N THR A 57 56.63 21.07 -3.51
CA THR A 57 57.07 20.79 -2.13
C THR A 57 55.77 20.75 -1.30
N THR A 58 55.59 19.87 -0.32
CA THR A 58 55.76 20.20 1.10
C THR A 58 55.38 18.96 1.91
N ALA A 59 56.16 18.69 2.95
CA ALA A 59 55.94 17.60 3.89
C ALA A 59 54.55 17.72 4.56
N THR A 60 53.58 16.97 4.06
CA THR A 60 52.30 16.80 4.74
C THR A 60 52.38 15.57 5.62
N SER A 61 52.09 15.78 6.90
CA SER A 61 52.11 14.80 7.98
C SER A 61 51.43 13.48 7.60
N ILE A 62 51.93 12.39 8.18
CA ILE A 62 51.49 10.99 7.98
C ILE A 62 49.97 10.83 8.15
N SER A 63 49.32 11.76 8.84
CA SER A 63 47.85 11.87 9.03
C SER A 63 47.04 12.09 7.74
N VAL A 64 47.57 12.76 6.71
CA VAL A 64 46.77 13.15 5.51
C VAL A 64 46.72 12.03 4.44
N LYS A 65 47.62 11.04 4.50
CA LYS A 65 47.65 9.92 3.53
C LYS A 65 46.51 8.93 3.76
N THR A 66 46.09 8.71 5.01
CA THR A 66 44.98 7.81 5.34
C THR A 66 43.64 8.39 4.86
N GLU A 67 43.45 9.70 4.94
CA GLU A 67 42.20 10.34 4.52
C GLU A 67 41.97 10.25 3.01
N LYS A 68 43.01 10.47 2.19
CA LYS A 68 42.90 10.31 0.73
C LYS A 68 42.60 8.85 0.31
N VAL A 69 43.10 7.86 1.05
CA VAL A 69 42.78 6.44 0.82
C VAL A 69 41.33 6.14 1.22
N LEU A 70 40.86 6.65 2.37
CA LEU A 70 39.47 6.51 2.81
C LEU A 70 38.49 7.19 1.84
N GLN A 71 38.82 8.37 1.32
CA GLN A 71 38.00 9.06 0.32
C GLN A 71 37.95 8.31 -1.02
N LYS A 72 39.06 7.68 -1.46
CA LYS A 72 39.07 6.78 -2.64
C LYS A 72 38.24 5.53 -2.40
N ALA A 73 38.32 4.92 -1.22
CA ALA A 73 37.49 3.77 -0.85
C ALA A 73 36.00 4.12 -0.86
N LYS A 74 35.61 5.28 -0.31
CA LYS A 74 34.22 5.78 -0.35
C LYS A 74 33.72 6.02 -1.79
N LYS A 75 34.56 6.59 -2.67
CA LYS A 75 34.23 6.76 -4.11
C LYS A 75 34.06 5.42 -4.82
N SER A 76 34.86 4.41 -4.49
CA SER A 76 34.74 3.07 -5.08
C SER A 76 33.43 2.37 -4.68
N LYS A 77 33.01 2.48 -3.41
CA LYS A 77 31.74 1.92 -2.92
C LYS A 77 30.53 2.58 -3.59
N LYS A 78 30.54 3.91 -3.74
CA LYS A 78 29.46 4.67 -4.42
C LYS A 78 29.36 4.36 -5.92
N LYS A 79 30.47 3.98 -6.57
CA LYS A 79 30.44 3.53 -7.96
C LYS A 79 29.84 2.12 -8.05
N ALA A 80 30.28 1.20 -7.18
CA ALA A 80 29.79 -0.18 -7.17
C ALA A 80 28.28 -0.28 -6.89
N THR A 81 27.74 0.53 -5.97
CA THR A 81 26.28 0.57 -5.73
C THR A 81 25.51 1.05 -6.96
N ARG A 82 25.97 2.13 -7.59
CA ARG A 82 25.32 2.66 -8.82
C ARG A 82 25.37 1.67 -9.98
N ASP A 83 26.47 0.96 -10.15
CA ASP A 83 26.60 -0.06 -11.19
C ASP A 83 25.71 -1.28 -10.90
N ARG A 84 25.52 -1.63 -9.62
CA ARG A 84 24.57 -2.68 -9.18
C ARG A 84 23.12 -2.27 -9.45
N GLU A 85 22.73 -1.03 -9.15
CA GLU A 85 21.39 -0.50 -9.43
C GLU A 85 21.10 -0.47 -10.94
N ARG A 86 22.05 0.00 -11.75
CA ARG A 86 21.92 -0.02 -13.23
C ARG A 86 21.76 -1.43 -13.78
N LYS A 87 22.50 -2.39 -13.23
CA LYS A 87 22.37 -3.80 -13.62
C LYS A 87 20.99 -4.35 -13.24
N PHE A 88 20.51 -4.06 -12.03
CA PHE A 88 19.18 -4.47 -11.59
C PHE A 88 18.07 -3.86 -12.47
N GLU A 89 18.15 -2.58 -12.80
CA GLU A 89 17.19 -1.93 -13.69
C GLU A 89 17.23 -2.52 -15.11
N PHE A 90 18.43 -2.77 -15.64
CA PHE A 90 18.61 -3.42 -16.94
C PHE A 90 18.01 -4.82 -16.95
N ASP A 91 18.29 -5.64 -15.94
CA ASP A 91 17.77 -7.01 -15.83
C ASP A 91 16.24 -7.00 -15.64
N SER A 92 15.70 -6.04 -14.90
CA SER A 92 14.25 -5.85 -14.72
C SER A 92 13.56 -5.47 -16.03
N ARG A 93 14.12 -4.49 -16.76
CA ARG A 93 13.62 -4.12 -18.10
C ARG A 93 13.75 -5.27 -19.08
N ARG A 94 14.86 -6.01 -19.06
CA ARG A 94 15.06 -7.17 -19.93
C ARG A 94 14.04 -8.26 -19.63
N LYS A 95 13.76 -8.53 -18.35
CA LYS A 95 12.72 -9.49 -17.94
C LYS A 95 11.34 -9.05 -18.41
N LEU A 96 11.00 -7.77 -18.26
CA LEU A 96 9.75 -7.21 -18.77
C LEU A 96 9.66 -7.32 -20.31
N MET A 97 10.73 -6.96 -21.01
CA MET A 97 10.80 -7.05 -22.48
C MET A 97 10.80 -8.49 -22.99
N SER A 98 11.27 -9.47 -22.20
CA SER A 98 11.17 -10.89 -22.55
C SER A 98 9.76 -11.46 -22.40
N VAL A 99 8.88 -10.77 -21.66
CA VAL A 99 7.46 -11.10 -21.55
C VAL A 99 6.66 -10.41 -22.66
N LEU A 100 7.21 -9.38 -23.32
CA LEU A 100 6.52 -8.74 -24.43
C LEU A 100 6.49 -9.66 -25.67
N PRO A 101 5.33 -9.75 -26.35
CA PRO A 101 5.05 -10.77 -27.36
C PRO A 101 5.87 -10.64 -28.67
N PHE A 102 6.61 -9.54 -28.86
CA PHE A 102 7.15 -9.16 -30.16
C PHE A 102 8.31 -10.00 -30.74
N SER A 103 8.78 -11.07 -30.07
CA SER A 103 9.98 -11.79 -30.56
C SER A 103 9.72 -13.08 -31.33
N LYS A 104 8.52 -13.66 -31.31
CA LYS A 104 8.18 -14.82 -32.14
C LYS A 104 6.68 -14.88 -32.43
N ILE A 105 6.26 -14.19 -33.49
CA ILE A 105 4.98 -14.51 -34.16
C ILE A 105 5.16 -15.88 -34.79
N ASN A 106 4.83 -16.92 -34.04
CA ASN A 106 4.44 -18.24 -34.51
C ASN A 106 3.66 -18.86 -33.34
N ASN A 107 2.32 -18.84 -33.43
CA ASN A 107 1.34 -19.37 -32.46
C ASN A 107 0.96 -18.49 -31.25
N GLU A 108 0.84 -17.16 -31.40
CA GLU A 108 0.38 -16.24 -30.32
C GLU A 108 -1.07 -16.47 -29.86
N SER A 109 -1.93 -17.08 -30.67
CA SER A 109 -3.33 -17.38 -30.30
C SER A 109 -3.45 -18.35 -29.12
N LEU A 110 -2.46 -19.23 -28.90
CA LEU A 110 -2.51 -20.25 -27.84
C LEU A 110 -2.08 -19.71 -26.47
N CYS A 111 -1.22 -18.69 -26.40
CA CYS A 111 -0.73 -18.16 -25.12
C CYS A 111 -1.75 -17.24 -24.42
N ILE A 112 -2.58 -16.51 -25.16
CA ILE A 112 -3.61 -15.65 -24.54
C ILE A 112 -4.71 -16.51 -23.94
N GLU A 113 -5.11 -17.56 -24.65
CA GLU A 113 -6.18 -18.46 -24.18
C GLU A 113 -5.79 -19.20 -22.90
N THR A 114 -4.51 -19.60 -22.75
CA THR A 114 -4.03 -20.23 -21.50
C THR A 114 -4.01 -19.24 -20.34
N VAL A 115 -3.57 -18.00 -20.56
CA VAL A 115 -3.55 -16.97 -19.50
C VAL A 115 -4.98 -16.64 -19.06
N LEU A 116 -5.91 -16.51 -19.99
CA LEU A 116 -7.32 -16.27 -19.67
C LEU A 116 -7.95 -17.44 -18.91
N LYS A 117 -7.62 -18.69 -19.27
CA LYS A 117 -8.09 -19.88 -18.53
C LYS A 117 -7.53 -19.95 -17.12
N GLU A 118 -6.27 -19.58 -16.92
CA GLU A 118 -5.67 -19.51 -15.58
C GLU A 118 -6.32 -18.42 -14.72
N GLU A 119 -6.62 -17.26 -15.30
CA GLU A 119 -7.35 -16.20 -14.61
C GLU A 119 -8.79 -16.60 -14.28
N GLN A 120 -9.48 -17.26 -15.22
CA GLN A 120 -10.81 -17.82 -14.99
C GLN A 120 -10.82 -18.83 -13.85
N ALA A 121 -9.87 -19.77 -13.83
CA ALA A 121 -9.76 -20.77 -12.76
C ALA A 121 -9.55 -20.13 -11.37
N LYS A 122 -8.74 -19.07 -11.28
CA LYS A 122 -8.55 -18.32 -10.03
C LYS A 122 -9.82 -17.61 -9.56
N LEU A 123 -10.56 -17.01 -10.49
CA LEU A 123 -11.84 -16.37 -10.18
C LEU A 123 -12.90 -17.40 -9.76
N GLU A 124 -12.90 -18.58 -10.36
CA GLU A 124 -13.78 -19.69 -9.94
C GLU A 124 -13.45 -20.16 -8.52
N GLU A 125 -12.17 -20.32 -8.18
CA GLU A 125 -11.72 -20.64 -6.82
C GLU A 125 -12.14 -19.56 -5.80
N GLU A 126 -11.97 -18.28 -6.14
CA GLU A 126 -12.40 -17.16 -5.29
C GLU A 126 -13.92 -17.12 -5.09
N ILE A 127 -14.70 -17.42 -6.14
CA ILE A 127 -16.16 -17.54 -6.04
C ILE A 127 -16.55 -18.68 -5.10
N ASP A 128 -15.90 -19.84 -5.19
CA ASP A 128 -16.18 -20.98 -4.32
C ASP A 128 -15.85 -20.68 -2.85
N GLU A 129 -14.73 -20.00 -2.58
CA GLU A 129 -14.37 -19.53 -1.22
C GLU A 129 -15.43 -18.57 -0.66
N LEU A 130 -15.88 -17.59 -1.46
CA LEU A 130 -16.91 -16.64 -1.06
C LEU A 130 -18.25 -17.33 -0.79
N GLN A 131 -18.61 -18.34 -1.59
CA GLN A 131 -19.82 -19.14 -1.36
C GLN A 131 -19.75 -19.92 -0.04
N GLN A 132 -18.58 -20.49 0.30
CA GLN A 132 -18.40 -21.17 1.59
C GLN A 132 -18.55 -20.21 2.77
N ILE A 133 -17.99 -19.00 2.67
CA ILE A 133 -18.16 -17.96 3.70
C ILE A 133 -19.63 -17.60 3.89
N LEU A 134 -20.35 -17.35 2.80
CA LEU A 134 -21.79 -17.04 2.85
C LEU A 134 -22.61 -18.16 3.51
N GLU A 135 -22.25 -19.42 3.25
CA GLU A 135 -22.93 -20.57 3.86
C GLU A 135 -22.67 -20.66 5.38
N ILE A 136 -21.45 -20.36 5.82
CA ILE A 136 -21.11 -20.26 7.25
C ILE A 136 -21.89 -19.13 7.91
N GLU A 137 -21.97 -17.96 7.28
CA GLU A 137 -22.73 -16.83 7.79
C GLU A 137 -24.22 -17.17 7.92
N ARG A 138 -24.83 -17.79 6.90
CA ARG A 138 -26.23 -18.25 6.95
C ARG A 138 -26.50 -19.17 8.14
N LYS A 139 -25.61 -20.12 8.42
CA LYS A 139 -25.71 -21.00 9.60
C LYS A 139 -25.63 -20.20 10.90
N CYS A 140 -24.68 -19.27 10.99
CA CYS A 140 -24.55 -18.40 12.17
C CYS A 140 -25.78 -17.52 12.40
N TYR A 141 -26.42 -17.02 11.33
CA TYR A 141 -27.67 -16.28 11.42
C TYR A 141 -28.83 -17.16 11.89
N SER A 142 -28.94 -18.39 11.38
CA SER A 142 -29.98 -19.33 11.80
C SER A 142 -29.88 -19.67 13.30
N ASP A 143 -28.67 -19.92 13.80
CA ASP A 143 -28.44 -20.19 15.23
C ASP A 143 -28.80 -18.99 16.11
N LYS A 144 -28.48 -17.77 15.67
CA LYS A 144 -28.86 -16.54 16.37
C LYS A 144 -30.38 -16.36 16.38
N GLU A 145 -31.06 -16.64 15.27
CA GLU A 145 -32.51 -16.57 15.17
C GLU A 145 -33.18 -17.56 16.13
N GLN A 146 -32.68 -18.78 16.22
CA GLN A 146 -33.18 -19.78 17.15
C GLN A 146 -33.00 -19.35 18.61
N LYS A 147 -31.83 -18.82 18.97
CA LYS A 147 -31.58 -18.25 20.31
C LYS A 147 -32.55 -17.12 20.64
N VAL A 148 -32.84 -16.23 19.70
CA VAL A 148 -33.83 -15.17 19.89
C VAL A 148 -35.21 -15.76 20.14
N LYS A 149 -35.65 -16.75 19.36
CA LYS A 149 -36.94 -17.43 19.57
C LYS A 149 -37.02 -18.08 20.96
N ASP A 150 -35.95 -18.73 21.41
CA ASP A 150 -35.92 -19.37 22.73
C ASP A 150 -35.95 -18.35 23.88
N LEU A 151 -35.24 -17.23 23.74
CA LEU A 151 -35.30 -16.12 24.70
C LEU A 151 -36.68 -15.48 24.74
N THR A 152 -37.33 -15.28 23.59
CA THR A 152 -38.70 -14.74 23.52
C THR A 152 -39.69 -15.65 24.25
N LYS A 153 -39.59 -16.98 24.08
CA LYS A 153 -40.42 -17.94 24.84
C LYS A 153 -40.17 -17.85 26.35
N LEU A 154 -38.92 -17.69 26.77
CA LEU A 154 -38.57 -17.55 28.18
C LEU A 154 -39.14 -16.26 28.78
N ILE A 155 -39.10 -15.15 28.05
CA ILE A 155 -39.69 -13.87 28.46
C ILE A 155 -41.20 -14.00 28.60
N ALA A 156 -41.87 -14.57 27.59
CA ALA A 156 -43.32 -14.80 27.64
C ALA A 156 -43.73 -15.62 28.88
N GLY A 157 -43.00 -16.71 29.20
CA GLY A 157 -43.28 -17.50 30.40
C GLY A 157 -43.04 -16.75 31.72
N LYS A 158 -42.11 -15.78 31.75
CA LYS A 158 -41.92 -14.90 32.92
C LYS A 158 -43.05 -13.88 33.04
N ASP A 159 -43.53 -13.33 31.93
CA ASP A 159 -44.66 -12.40 31.90
C ASP A 159 -45.92 -13.08 32.44
N ASP A 160 -46.20 -14.32 32.03
CA ASP A 160 -47.32 -15.11 32.56
C ASP A 160 -47.22 -15.31 34.09
N ARG A 161 -46.00 -15.61 34.59
CA ARG A 161 -45.75 -15.74 36.03
C ARG A 161 -45.96 -14.42 36.78
N ILE A 162 -45.53 -13.30 36.20
CA ILE A 162 -45.75 -11.97 36.78
C ILE A 162 -47.25 -11.66 36.83
N GLN A 163 -48.00 -11.92 35.76
CA GLN A 163 -49.46 -11.72 35.72
C GLN A 163 -50.17 -12.56 36.78
N TYR A 164 -49.75 -13.83 36.97
CA TYR A 164 -50.26 -14.68 38.05
C TYR A 164 -50.03 -14.05 39.44
N LEU A 165 -48.79 -13.63 39.73
CA LEU A 165 -48.45 -13.01 41.02
C LEU A 165 -49.17 -11.69 41.25
N LEU A 166 -49.40 -10.89 40.21
CA LEU A 166 -50.17 -9.65 40.30
C LEU A 166 -51.64 -9.94 40.64
N LYS A 167 -52.23 -10.99 40.05
CA LYS A 167 -53.58 -11.43 40.36
C LYS A 167 -53.71 -11.93 41.80
N GLU A 168 -52.81 -12.80 42.23
CA GLU A 168 -52.75 -13.31 43.62
C GLU A 168 -52.60 -12.18 44.65
N ASN A 169 -51.72 -11.21 44.38
CA ASN A 169 -51.59 -10.02 45.24
C ASN A 169 -52.86 -9.17 45.27
N ALA A 170 -53.61 -9.09 44.17
CA ALA A 170 -54.87 -8.35 44.14
C ALA A 170 -55.95 -9.04 44.99
N GLU A 171 -56.04 -10.37 44.92
CA GLU A 171 -56.95 -11.18 45.76
C GLU A 171 -56.65 -10.99 47.25
N LEU A 172 -55.38 -11.13 47.66
CA LEU A 172 -54.95 -10.90 49.04
C LEU A 172 -55.28 -9.47 49.54
N ARG A 173 -55.13 -8.46 48.68
CA ARG A 173 -55.53 -7.08 49.02
C ARG A 173 -57.04 -6.97 49.26
N THR A 174 -57.86 -7.64 48.47
CA THR A 174 -59.31 -7.66 48.67
C THR A 174 -59.72 -8.38 49.96
N GLU A 175 -59.04 -9.49 50.30
CA GLU A 175 -59.26 -10.20 51.57
C GLU A 175 -58.89 -9.33 52.78
N LEU A 176 -57.75 -8.64 52.74
CA LEU A 176 -57.34 -7.71 53.79
C LEU A 176 -58.33 -6.56 53.98
N GLU A 177 -58.88 -6.03 52.89
CA GLU A 177 -59.88 -4.96 52.95
C GLU A 177 -61.21 -5.46 53.53
N GLN A 178 -61.63 -6.70 53.23
CA GLN A 178 -62.79 -7.33 53.87
C GLN A 178 -62.56 -7.54 55.38
N CYS A 179 -61.34 -7.90 55.79
CA CYS A 179 -60.99 -8.03 57.20
C CYS A 179 -60.90 -6.67 57.94
N ARG A 180 -60.79 -5.53 57.24
CA ARG A 180 -60.80 -4.20 57.87
C ARG A 180 -62.18 -3.76 58.37
N CYS A 181 -63.23 -4.52 58.08
CA CYS A 181 -64.57 -4.28 58.63
C CYS A 181 -64.74 -4.74 60.09
N VAL A 182 -63.68 -5.07 60.82
CA VAL A 182 -63.78 -5.25 62.27
C VAL A 182 -64.11 -3.89 62.88
N PRO A 183 -65.28 -3.72 63.53
CA PRO A 183 -65.67 -2.45 64.12
C PRO A 183 -64.58 -1.99 65.08
N GLU A 184 -64.24 -0.69 65.01
CA GLU A 184 -63.30 -0.03 65.91
C GLU A 184 -63.52 -0.55 67.33
N ILE A 185 -62.61 -1.41 67.80
CA ILE A 185 -62.55 -1.77 69.21
C ILE A 185 -62.15 -0.46 69.88
N ALA A 186 -63.15 0.24 70.42
CA ALA A 186 -63.04 1.54 71.05
C ALA A 186 -61.76 1.58 71.88
N THR A 187 -60.79 2.37 71.40
CA THR A 187 -59.48 2.48 72.03
C THR A 187 -59.68 3.03 73.44
N VAL A 188 -59.48 2.17 74.44
CA VAL A 188 -59.27 2.59 75.81
C VAL A 188 -58.03 3.49 75.81
N SER A 189 -58.26 4.73 76.19
CA SER A 189 -57.36 5.86 76.17
C SER A 189 -56.13 5.65 77.05
N ASN A 190 -55.07 5.05 76.50
CA ASN A 190 -53.76 5.00 77.15
C ASN A 190 -53.00 6.31 76.93
N ARG A 191 -53.39 7.33 77.71
CA ARG A 191 -52.47 8.42 78.09
C ARG A 191 -51.37 7.79 78.93
N ARG A 192 -50.12 7.71 78.42
CA ARG A 192 -48.92 7.91 79.25
C ARG A 192 -47.63 7.89 78.43
N HIS A 193 -46.81 8.88 78.77
CA HIS A 193 -45.36 9.00 78.56
C HIS A 193 -44.87 9.63 77.25
N ASN A 194 -45.19 10.92 77.16
CA ASN A 194 -44.18 11.95 76.92
C ASN A 194 -43.11 11.89 78.04
N ALA A 195 -41.85 11.59 77.70
CA ALA A 195 -40.63 12.10 78.33
C ALA A 195 -39.44 11.20 77.95
N TYR A 196 -38.28 11.81 77.71
CA TYR A 196 -36.99 11.26 77.24
C TYR A 196 -36.84 11.17 75.72
N GLY A 197 -35.98 11.94 75.08
CA GLY A 197 -35.01 12.90 75.59
C GLY A 197 -34.25 13.48 74.40
N GLN A 198 -34.27 14.80 74.28
CA GLN A 198 -33.28 15.52 73.50
C GLN A 198 -31.95 15.38 74.24
N SER A 199 -31.00 14.61 73.70
CA SER A 199 -29.60 14.75 74.06
C SER A 199 -28.77 14.94 72.81
N GLN A 200 -28.18 16.13 72.77
CA GLN A 200 -27.25 16.62 71.79
C GLN A 200 -26.05 15.69 71.63
N ARG A 201 -25.51 15.59 70.42
CA ARG A 201 -24.05 15.51 70.24
C ARG A 201 -23.61 15.97 68.85
N GLN A 202 -23.18 17.23 68.80
CA GLN A 202 -22.20 17.72 67.84
C GLN A 202 -20.84 17.07 68.15
N LYS A 203 -20.25 16.39 67.16
CA LYS A 203 -18.81 16.08 66.96
C LYS A 203 -18.74 15.57 65.52
N SER A 204 -17.84 15.93 64.61
CA SER A 204 -16.72 16.87 64.46
C SER A 204 -16.39 16.83 62.98
#